data_AF-A0A6G0XKH1-F1
#
_entry.id   AF-A0A6G0XKH1-F1
#
_cell.length_a   1.000
_cell.length_b   1.000
_cell.length_c   1.000
_cell.angle_alpha   90.00
_cell.angle_beta   90.00
_cell.angle_gamma   90.00
#
_symmetry.space_group_name_H-M   'P 1'
#
loop_
_entity.id
_entity.type
_entity.pdbx_description
1 polymer ?
#
loop_
_entity_poly.entity_id
_entity_poly.type
_entity_poly.pdbx_seq_one_letter_code
_entity_poly.pdbx_strand_id
1 'polypeptide(L)'
;MPTKYGDDFIVASYLKWVESAGGRGVRIPYNATKDELDNGTHFPLWGTCLGFEWLVQLQAQNKSILDNVDADNVSSTLLFHQENKNPFTANFHFLGILEKHFDDTALLKSFYKKLATSEDKQGQTYVAAIEAFDYPIYGVQFHPEKNPYEIGDDKTGGSMNLVDHSYEAIVTSQAFAHFFIGEARRNNHSFANPEEEKAALLLNYELSNRSYPYFESTTVFKLP
;
A
#
# COMPACT_ATOMS: atom_id res chain seq x y z
N MET A 1 6.65 -7.97 -16.36
CA MET A 1 6.42 -9.17 -17.19
C MET A 1 4.92 -9.28 -17.45
N PRO A 2 4.44 -9.31 -18.70
CA PRO A 2 3.02 -9.54 -18.96
C PRO A 2 2.71 -10.98 -18.53
N THR A 3 1.78 -11.17 -17.60
CA THR A 3 1.40 -12.52 -17.21
C THR A 3 0.74 -13.21 -18.40
N LYS A 4 0.90 -14.54 -18.50
CA LYS A 4 0.31 -15.44 -19.51
C LYS A 4 -1.22 -15.30 -19.70
N TYR A 5 -1.89 -14.42 -18.96
CA TYR A 5 -3.34 -14.39 -18.81
C TYR A 5 -4.01 -13.07 -19.21
N GLY A 6 -3.28 -11.98 -19.48
CA GLY A 6 -3.94 -10.73 -19.94
C GLY A 6 -5.06 -10.23 -19.01
N ASP A 7 -4.99 -10.57 -17.73
CA ASP A 7 -5.98 -10.23 -16.69
C ASP A 7 -5.29 -9.37 -15.62
N ASP A 8 -6.01 -8.40 -15.08
CA ASP A 8 -5.63 -7.56 -13.94
C ASP A 8 -6.05 -8.24 -12.62
N PHE A 9 -5.44 -7.92 -11.49
CA PHE A 9 -5.83 -8.53 -10.21
C PHE A 9 -5.61 -7.61 -9.01
N ILE A 10 -6.40 -7.85 -7.96
CA ILE A 10 -6.24 -7.23 -6.64
C ILE A 10 -6.03 -8.35 -5.63
N VAL A 11 -5.00 -8.21 -4.78
CA VAL A 11 -4.77 -9.15 -3.68
C VAL A 11 -5.82 -8.93 -2.59
N ALA A 12 -6.42 -10.02 -2.09
CA ALA A 12 -7.55 -9.94 -1.18
C ALA A 12 -7.19 -9.31 0.18
N SER A 13 -5.92 -9.39 0.62
CA SER A 13 -5.47 -8.78 1.87
C SER A 13 -5.68 -7.26 1.90
N TYR A 14 -5.48 -6.55 0.79
CA TYR A 14 -5.79 -5.11 0.71
C TYR A 14 -7.26 -4.81 0.99
N LEU A 15 -8.18 -5.60 0.42
CA LEU A 15 -9.61 -5.44 0.63
C LEU A 15 -10.00 -5.76 2.08
N LYS A 16 -9.52 -6.89 2.62
CA LYS A 16 -9.76 -7.29 4.01
C LYS A 16 -9.28 -6.23 5.00
N TRP A 17 -8.13 -5.60 4.71
CA TRP A 17 -7.58 -4.52 5.51
C TRP A 17 -8.47 -3.28 5.55
N VAL A 18 -8.99 -2.85 4.39
CA VAL A 18 -10.00 -1.78 4.30
C VAL A 18 -11.30 -2.14 5.03
N GLU A 19 -11.80 -3.36 4.84
CA GLU A 19 -13.03 -3.84 5.47
C GLU A 19 -12.93 -3.90 6.99
N SER A 20 -11.75 -4.23 7.53
CA SER A 20 -11.50 -4.31 8.97
C SER A 20 -11.71 -2.99 9.71
N ALA A 21 -11.54 -1.85 9.02
CA ALA A 21 -11.78 -0.51 9.55
C ALA A 21 -13.17 0.04 9.19
N GLY A 22 -14.03 -0.79 8.59
CA GLY A 22 -15.40 -0.47 8.21
C GLY A 22 -15.54 0.21 6.85
N GLY A 23 -14.59 -0.01 5.94
CA GLY A 23 -14.70 0.38 4.53
C GLY A 23 -15.34 -0.69 3.65
N ARG A 24 -15.71 -0.34 2.43
CA ARG A 24 -16.08 -1.27 1.35
C ARG A 24 -15.27 -0.92 0.11
N GLY A 25 -14.75 -1.92 -0.58
CA GLY A 25 -13.89 -1.70 -1.74
C GLY A 25 -14.67 -1.66 -3.06
N VAL A 26 -14.27 -0.75 -3.93
CA VAL A 26 -14.64 -0.71 -5.35
C VAL A 26 -13.37 -0.68 -6.18
N ARG A 27 -13.40 -1.29 -7.37
CA ARG A 27 -12.25 -1.23 -8.28
C ARG A 27 -12.24 0.12 -8.98
N ILE A 28 -11.14 0.85 -8.85
CA ILE A 28 -10.87 2.04 -9.68
C ILE A 28 -10.03 1.58 -10.89
N PRO A 29 -10.52 1.71 -12.13
CA PRO A 29 -9.74 1.41 -13.32
C PRO A 29 -8.50 2.30 -13.41
N TYR A 30 -7.39 1.78 -13.94
CA TYR A 30 -6.15 2.55 -14.10
C TYR A 30 -6.28 3.77 -15.04
N ASN A 31 -7.32 3.80 -15.86
CA ASN A 31 -7.63 4.87 -16.82
C ASN A 31 -8.75 5.81 -16.33
N ALA A 32 -9.11 5.76 -15.03
CA ALA A 32 -10.02 6.73 -14.44
C ALA A 32 -9.48 8.16 -14.64
N THR A 33 -10.37 9.07 -15.03
CA THR A 33 -10.06 10.47 -15.31
C THR A 33 -9.89 11.25 -14.01
N LYS A 34 -9.19 12.38 -14.10
CA LYS A 34 -9.03 13.28 -12.95
C LYS A 34 -10.39 13.72 -12.40
N ASP A 35 -11.33 14.07 -13.27
CA ASP A 35 -12.66 14.57 -12.86
C ASP A 35 -13.49 13.50 -12.12
N GLU A 36 -13.25 12.21 -12.40
CA GLU A 36 -13.86 11.07 -11.67
C GLU A 36 -13.27 10.89 -10.26
N LEU A 37 -12.04 11.36 -10.02
CA LEU A 37 -11.29 11.14 -8.78
C LEU A 37 -11.19 12.40 -7.90
N ASP A 38 -11.18 13.57 -8.51
CA ASP A 38 -10.89 14.85 -7.87
C ASP A 38 -11.77 15.96 -8.46
N ASN A 39 -12.77 16.37 -7.68
CA ASN A 39 -13.61 17.55 -7.96
C ASN A 39 -13.38 18.66 -6.90
N GLY A 40 -12.15 18.80 -6.40
CA GLY A 40 -11.81 19.78 -5.36
C GLY A 40 -12.34 19.44 -3.97
N THR A 41 -12.64 18.16 -3.74
CA THR A 41 -13.15 17.63 -2.47
C THR A 41 -12.05 16.85 -1.74
N HIS A 42 -12.28 16.53 -0.46
CA HIS A 42 -11.34 15.72 0.32
C HIS A 42 -11.35 14.25 -0.13
N PHE A 43 -10.49 13.88 -1.08
CA PHE A 43 -10.40 12.52 -1.60
C PHE A 43 -9.05 11.89 -1.23
N PRO A 44 -8.97 11.06 -0.18
CA PRO A 44 -7.70 10.55 0.30
C PRO A 44 -7.13 9.47 -0.63
N LEU A 45 -5.82 9.53 -0.84
CA LEU A 45 -5.06 8.55 -1.60
C LEU A 45 -4.08 7.82 -0.69
N TRP A 46 -4.01 6.50 -0.80
CA TRP A 46 -3.09 5.65 -0.06
C TRP A 46 -2.26 4.79 -1.01
N GLY A 47 -0.93 4.89 -0.93
CA GLY A 47 0.00 4.04 -1.68
C GLY A 47 0.73 3.05 -0.77
N THR A 48 0.64 1.76 -1.08
CA THR A 48 1.40 0.69 -0.39
C THR A 48 2.44 0.09 -1.33
N CYS A 49 3.70 -0.01 -0.90
CA CYS A 49 4.81 -0.62 -1.65
C CYS A 49 4.93 -0.05 -3.08
N LEU A 50 4.54 -0.79 -4.13
CA LEU A 50 4.50 -0.27 -5.51
C LEU A 50 3.68 1.02 -5.65
N GLY A 51 2.61 1.17 -4.87
CA GLY A 51 1.83 2.41 -4.82
C GLY A 51 2.63 3.58 -4.25
N PHE A 52 3.43 3.35 -3.21
CA PHE A 52 4.35 4.35 -2.66
C PHE A 52 5.45 4.72 -3.69
N GLU A 53 6.04 3.73 -4.34
CA GLU A 53 7.04 3.92 -5.41
C GLU A 53 6.49 4.82 -6.52
N TRP A 54 5.23 4.59 -6.93
CA TRP A 54 4.56 5.42 -7.94
C TRP A 54 4.32 6.85 -7.45
N LEU A 55 3.86 7.05 -6.22
CA LEU A 55 3.69 8.39 -5.65
C LEU A 55 5.02 9.18 -5.70
N VAL A 56 6.11 8.54 -5.31
CA VAL A 56 7.46 9.14 -5.34
C VAL A 56 7.89 9.45 -6.79
N GLN A 57 7.77 8.49 -7.72
CA GLN A 57 8.15 8.69 -9.12
C GLN A 57 7.33 9.80 -9.81
N LEU A 58 6.03 9.84 -9.57
CA LEU A 58 5.13 10.84 -10.13
C LEU A 58 5.46 12.24 -9.59
N GLN A 59 5.62 12.38 -8.27
CA GLN A 59 5.93 13.66 -7.65
C GLN A 59 7.34 14.15 -8.03
N ALA A 60 8.32 13.26 -8.12
CA ALA A 60 9.66 13.60 -8.59
C ALA A 60 9.74 13.85 -10.10
N GLN A 61 8.69 13.52 -10.85
CA GLN A 61 8.67 13.53 -12.32
C GLN A 61 9.83 12.72 -12.93
N ASN A 62 10.22 11.64 -12.25
CA ASN A 62 11.37 10.82 -12.60
C ASN A 62 11.08 9.35 -12.30
N LYS A 63 10.89 8.54 -13.35
CA LYS A 63 10.63 7.09 -13.25
C LYS A 63 11.84 6.29 -12.75
N SER A 64 13.03 6.89 -12.71
CA SER A 64 14.27 6.26 -12.26
C SER A 64 14.77 6.86 -10.94
N ILE A 65 13.90 7.51 -10.16
CA ILE A 65 14.26 8.15 -8.89
C ILE A 65 14.58 7.15 -7.77
N LEU A 66 14.14 5.89 -7.90
CA LEU A 66 14.27 4.88 -6.86
C LEU A 66 15.66 4.23 -6.87
N ASP A 67 16.12 3.90 -5.67
CA ASP A 67 17.37 3.23 -5.36
C ASP A 67 17.13 1.74 -5.12
N ASN A 68 18.16 0.90 -5.30
CA ASN A 68 18.11 -0.50 -4.91
C ASN A 68 18.29 -0.62 -3.39
N VAL A 69 17.43 -1.42 -2.75
CA VAL A 69 17.48 -1.72 -1.32
C VAL A 69 17.29 -3.23 -1.10
N ASP A 70 17.99 -3.83 -0.14
CA ASP A 70 17.77 -5.24 0.24
C ASP A 70 16.75 -5.34 1.37
N ALA A 71 15.50 -5.08 1.02
CA ALA A 71 14.37 -5.08 1.94
C ALA A 71 13.32 -6.14 1.56
N ASP A 72 13.68 -7.10 0.71
CA ASP A 72 12.79 -8.19 0.34
C ASP A 72 12.71 -9.25 1.45
N ASN A 73 11.49 -9.67 1.74
CA ASN A 73 11.14 -10.66 2.76
C ASN A 73 11.80 -10.38 4.11
N VAL A 74 11.55 -9.21 4.72
CA VAL A 74 12.00 -8.90 6.08
C VAL A 74 10.93 -8.17 6.89
N SER A 75 10.84 -8.49 8.17
CA SER A 75 10.18 -7.57 9.11
C SER A 75 11.18 -6.50 9.53
N SER A 76 10.84 -5.23 9.29
CA SER A 76 11.68 -4.10 9.68
C SER A 76 10.97 -3.16 10.65
N THR A 77 11.77 -2.35 11.32
CA THR A 77 11.32 -1.34 12.29
C THR A 77 10.91 -0.06 11.56
N LEU A 78 9.79 0.53 11.98
CA LEU A 78 9.48 1.92 11.63
C LEU A 78 10.08 2.87 12.66
N LEU A 79 10.97 3.73 12.19
CA LEU A 79 11.51 4.80 13.01
C LEU A 79 10.68 6.08 12.79
N PHE A 80 9.59 6.22 13.54
CA PHE A 80 8.96 7.53 13.75
C PHE A 80 9.87 8.31 14.69
N HIS A 81 10.35 9.48 14.26
CA HIS A 81 11.14 10.47 15.03
C HIS A 81 11.50 10.04 16.48
N GLN A 82 12.53 9.19 16.59
CA GLN A 82 13.05 8.56 17.82
C GLN A 82 12.04 7.79 18.70
N GLU A 83 12.41 6.53 18.98
CA GLU A 83 11.80 5.62 19.97
C GLU A 83 10.61 4.76 19.51
N ASN A 84 10.90 3.68 18.78
CA ASN A 84 10.61 2.30 19.21
C ASN A 84 11.13 1.30 18.16
N LYS A 85 12.02 0.38 18.57
CA LYS A 85 12.69 -0.60 17.70
C LYS A 85 12.01 -1.96 17.70
N ASN A 86 10.76 -2.04 17.25
CA ASN A 86 10.12 -3.33 17.05
C ASN A 86 9.79 -3.55 15.56
N PRO A 87 10.29 -4.66 14.95
CA PRO A 87 10.09 -4.92 13.54
C PRO A 87 8.69 -5.48 13.30
N PHE A 88 7.72 -4.58 13.12
CA PHE A 88 6.32 -4.95 12.87
C PHE A 88 5.91 -4.80 11.41
N THR A 89 6.80 -4.29 10.55
CA THR A 89 6.45 -3.99 9.16
C THR A 89 6.99 -5.00 8.19
N ALA A 90 6.07 -5.63 7.46
CA ALA A 90 6.38 -6.56 6.37
C ALA A 90 6.96 -5.82 5.16
N ASN A 91 8.22 -6.05 4.82
CA ASN A 91 8.90 -5.48 3.65
C ASN A 91 9.15 -6.56 2.59
N PHE A 92 8.74 -6.26 1.35
CA PHE A 92 8.76 -7.16 0.19
C PHE A 92 9.06 -6.34 -1.08
N HIS A 93 10.16 -5.58 -1.04
CA HIS A 93 10.54 -4.67 -2.12
C HIS A 93 12.06 -4.69 -2.35
N PHE A 94 12.45 -4.48 -3.62
CA PHE A 94 13.85 -4.34 -4.05
C PHE A 94 14.21 -2.88 -4.36
N LEU A 95 13.20 -2.01 -4.40
CA LEU A 95 13.32 -0.60 -4.72
C LEU A 95 12.73 0.22 -3.57
N GLY A 96 13.40 1.32 -3.25
CA GLY A 96 12.93 2.32 -2.30
C GLY A 96 13.54 3.67 -2.65
N ILE A 97 13.26 4.70 -1.87
CA ILE A 97 13.97 5.98 -1.98
C ILE A 97 14.87 6.13 -0.75
N LEU A 98 16.18 6.19 -0.96
CA LEU A 98 17.12 6.40 0.14
C LEU A 98 16.84 7.74 0.82
N GLU A 99 17.02 7.78 2.13
CA GLU A 99 16.67 8.96 2.94
C GLU A 99 17.36 10.23 2.42
N LYS A 100 18.66 10.13 2.15
CA LYS A 100 19.44 11.25 1.60
C LYS A 100 18.94 11.67 0.23
N HIS A 101 18.62 10.71 -0.65
CA HIS A 101 18.17 10.99 -2.00
C HIS A 101 16.80 11.67 -2.01
N PHE A 102 15.90 11.27 -1.11
CA PHE A 102 14.64 11.98 -0.86
C PHE A 102 14.89 13.44 -0.44
N ASP A 103 15.77 13.66 0.55
CA ASP A 103 16.04 14.99 1.11
C ASP A 103 16.77 15.92 0.11
N ASP A 104 17.55 15.36 -0.81
CA ASP A 104 18.22 16.09 -1.90
C ASP A 104 17.25 16.41 -3.06
N THR A 105 16.09 15.74 -3.13
CA THR A 105 15.11 15.92 -4.20
C THR A 105 14.08 16.99 -3.82
N ALA A 106 14.30 18.23 -4.30
CA ALA A 106 13.45 19.38 -3.94
C ALA A 106 11.94 19.17 -4.18
N LEU A 107 11.55 18.48 -5.26
CA LEU A 107 10.14 18.19 -5.57
C LEU A 107 9.48 17.24 -4.57
N LEU A 108 10.24 16.31 -4.01
CA LEU A 108 9.75 15.39 -2.97
C LEU A 108 9.70 16.12 -1.62
N LYS A 109 10.80 16.76 -1.23
CA LYS A 109 10.94 17.46 0.05
C LYS A 109 9.94 18.60 0.24
N SER A 110 9.54 19.28 -0.83
CA SER A 110 8.56 20.38 -0.76
C SER A 110 7.10 19.91 -0.73
N PHE A 111 6.84 18.65 -1.11
CA PHE A 111 5.48 18.13 -1.23
C PHE A 111 5.12 17.12 -0.14
N TYR A 112 6.08 16.29 0.25
CA TYR A 112 5.92 15.24 1.23
C TYR A 112 6.70 15.53 2.51
N LYS A 113 6.03 15.30 3.63
CA LYS A 113 6.64 15.12 4.93
C LYS A 113 7.04 13.65 5.08
N LYS A 114 8.34 13.42 5.29
CA LYS A 114 8.89 12.12 5.69
C LYS A 114 8.48 11.81 7.13
N LEU A 115 7.71 10.75 7.31
CA LEU A 115 7.16 10.35 8.63
C LEU A 115 8.02 9.31 9.34
N ALA A 116 8.52 8.34 8.58
CA ALA A 116 9.34 7.27 9.11
C ALA A 116 10.37 6.79 8.08
N THR A 117 11.46 6.24 8.60
CA THR A 117 12.46 5.51 7.82
C THR A 117 12.57 4.07 8.32
N SER A 118 13.23 3.25 7.50
CA SER A 118 13.57 1.85 7.79
C SER A 118 14.97 1.60 7.24
N GLU A 119 15.64 0.56 7.75
CA GLU A 119 16.95 0.11 7.27
C GLU A 119 16.80 -1.20 6.50
N ASP A 120 17.53 -1.33 5.40
CA ASP A 120 17.64 -2.59 4.65
C ASP A 120 18.63 -3.56 5.33
N LYS A 121 18.79 -4.78 4.79
CA LYS A 121 19.71 -5.78 5.37
C LYS A 121 21.19 -5.36 5.35
N GLN A 122 21.57 -4.35 4.57
CA GLN A 122 22.92 -3.78 4.54
C GLN A 122 23.05 -2.51 5.42
N GLY A 123 21.98 -2.09 6.09
CA GLY A 123 21.96 -0.89 6.92
C GLY A 123 21.76 0.40 6.12
N GLN A 124 21.32 0.32 4.86
CA GLN A 124 20.95 1.52 4.10
C GLN A 124 19.58 2.02 4.57
N THR A 125 19.51 3.30 4.93
CA THR A 125 18.28 3.93 5.38
C THR A 125 17.43 4.44 4.21
N TYR A 126 16.19 3.99 4.12
CA TYR A 126 15.20 4.42 3.13
C TYR A 126 13.94 4.96 3.79
N VAL A 127 13.20 5.79 3.04
CA VAL A 127 11.92 6.35 3.50
C VAL A 127 10.85 5.25 3.52
N ALA A 128 10.24 5.05 4.68
CA ALA A 128 9.25 3.99 4.89
C ALA A 128 7.81 4.50 4.94
N ALA A 129 7.60 5.78 5.30
CA ALA A 129 6.29 6.41 5.30
C ALA A 129 6.36 7.91 4.97
N ILE A 130 5.38 8.40 4.20
CA ILE A 130 5.21 9.80 3.82
C ILE A 130 3.75 10.24 3.96
N GLU A 131 3.55 11.53 4.22
CA GLU A 131 2.26 12.23 4.02
C GLU A 131 2.50 13.50 3.22
N ALA A 132 1.60 13.87 2.31
CA ALA A 132 1.69 15.17 1.63
C ALA A 132 1.32 16.31 2.60
N PHE A 133 1.94 17.48 2.45
CA PHE A 133 1.69 18.61 3.34
C PHE A 133 0.26 19.16 3.22
N ASP A 134 -0.19 19.35 1.99
CA ASP A 134 -1.45 20.07 1.70
C ASP A 134 -2.54 19.17 1.11
N TYR A 135 -2.25 17.89 0.89
CA TYR A 135 -3.15 16.93 0.24
C TYR A 135 -3.32 15.69 1.12
N PRO A 136 -4.50 15.04 1.12
CA PRO A 136 -4.72 13.80 1.85
C PRO A 136 -4.08 12.60 1.12
N ILE A 137 -2.78 12.69 0.83
CA ILE A 137 -2.01 11.67 0.12
C ILE A 137 -1.03 11.05 1.11
N TYR A 138 -1.14 9.74 1.29
CA TYR A 138 -0.36 8.95 2.23
C TYR A 138 0.34 7.82 1.50
N GLY A 139 1.54 7.49 1.94
CA GLY A 139 2.30 6.38 1.36
C GLY A 139 3.08 5.62 2.41
N VAL A 140 3.10 4.30 2.29
CA VAL A 140 3.93 3.39 3.07
C VAL A 140 4.68 2.42 2.15
N GLN A 141 5.98 2.24 2.39
CA GLN A 141 6.81 1.33 1.59
C GLN A 141 6.59 -0.15 2.00
N PHE A 142 6.21 -0.37 3.25
CA PHE A 142 5.90 -1.69 3.81
C PHE A 142 4.43 -2.07 3.61
N HIS A 143 4.08 -3.32 3.96
CA HIS A 143 2.78 -3.93 3.75
C HIS A 143 1.98 -4.13 5.05
N PRO A 144 1.19 -3.14 5.51
CA PRO A 144 0.37 -3.30 6.71
C PRO A 144 -0.70 -4.38 6.56
N GLU A 145 -1.17 -4.65 5.35
CA GLU A 145 -2.22 -5.64 5.09
C GLU A 145 -1.77 -7.08 5.33
N LYS A 146 -0.45 -7.34 5.27
CA LYS A 146 0.09 -8.70 5.39
C LYS A 146 -0.01 -9.25 6.82
N ASN A 147 0.21 -8.42 7.84
CA ASN A 147 0.27 -8.84 9.24
C ASN A 147 -0.99 -9.63 9.68
N PRO A 148 -2.23 -9.21 9.37
CA PRO A 148 -3.42 -9.98 9.75
C PRO A 148 -3.94 -10.97 8.68
N TYR A 149 -3.53 -10.88 7.40
CA TYR A 149 -4.25 -11.58 6.31
C TYR A 149 -3.42 -12.51 5.43
N GLU A 150 -2.09 -12.43 5.46
CA GLU A 150 -1.21 -13.31 4.67
C GLU A 150 -0.46 -14.26 5.62
N ILE A 151 -1.11 -15.38 5.99
CA ILE A 151 -0.71 -16.24 7.13
C ILE A 151 -0.07 -17.58 6.67
N GLY A 152 -0.27 -17.98 5.42
CA GLY A 152 0.19 -19.28 4.95
C GLY A 152 1.67 -19.31 4.59
N ASP A 153 2.14 -20.50 4.25
CA ASP A 153 3.51 -20.71 3.82
C ASP A 153 3.72 -20.17 2.40
N ASP A 154 4.97 -19.81 2.10
CA ASP A 154 5.38 -19.47 0.73
C ASP A 154 5.22 -20.72 -0.13
N LYS A 155 4.38 -20.58 -1.16
CA LYS A 155 3.97 -21.71 -2.02
C LYS A 155 5.05 -22.12 -3.01
N THR A 156 6.22 -21.46 -3.00
CA THR A 156 7.44 -21.87 -3.71
C THR A 156 8.36 -22.78 -2.89
N GLY A 157 8.00 -23.08 -1.63
CA GLY A 157 8.83 -23.89 -0.73
C GLY A 157 9.89 -23.08 0.04
N GLY A 158 9.85 -21.75 -0.06
CA GLY A 158 10.50 -20.86 0.89
C GLY A 158 9.68 -20.75 2.19
N SER A 159 10.20 -19.99 3.14
CA SER A 159 9.45 -19.63 4.33
C SER A 159 8.97 -18.18 4.21
N MET A 160 7.66 -17.96 4.27
CA MET A 160 7.08 -16.63 4.49
C MET A 160 7.20 -16.19 5.97
N ASN A 161 8.11 -16.83 6.72
CA ASN A 161 8.35 -16.75 8.17
C ASN A 161 8.74 -15.35 8.71
N LEU A 162 8.72 -14.30 7.87
CA LEU A 162 9.20 -12.97 8.25
C LEU A 162 8.09 -11.92 8.27
N VAL A 163 6.84 -12.27 7.98
CA VAL A 163 5.70 -11.42 8.36
C VAL A 163 5.47 -11.58 9.86
N ASP A 164 5.49 -10.48 10.61
CA ASP A 164 5.14 -10.52 12.03
C ASP A 164 3.61 -10.58 12.21
N HIS A 165 3.14 -11.62 12.88
CA HIS A 165 1.74 -11.86 13.23
C HIS A 165 1.47 -11.64 14.72
N SER A 166 2.38 -10.97 15.44
CA SER A 166 2.21 -10.56 16.83
C SER A 166 0.97 -9.69 17.02
N TYR A 167 0.48 -9.64 18.26
CA TYR A 167 -0.64 -8.77 18.64
C TYR A 167 -0.35 -7.31 18.27
N GLU A 168 0.87 -6.85 18.57
CA GLU A 168 1.34 -5.50 18.32
C GLU A 168 1.38 -5.18 16.82
N ALA A 169 1.84 -6.12 15.99
CA ALA A 169 1.86 -5.96 14.54
C ALA A 169 0.45 -5.88 13.93
N ILE A 170 -0.49 -6.71 14.43
CA ILE A 170 -1.89 -6.68 14.01
C ILE A 170 -2.57 -5.37 14.44
N VAL A 171 -2.36 -4.91 15.68
CA VAL A 171 -2.93 -3.64 16.16
C VAL A 171 -2.35 -2.46 15.36
N THR A 172 -1.06 -2.50 15.03
CA THR A 172 -0.42 -1.48 14.18
C THR A 172 -1.04 -1.44 12.77
N SER A 173 -1.23 -2.62 12.16
CA SER A 173 -1.93 -2.73 10.87
C SER A 173 -3.33 -2.13 10.92
N GLN A 174 -4.10 -2.43 11.96
CA GLN A 174 -5.45 -1.88 12.16
C GLN A 174 -5.44 -0.38 12.37
N ALA A 175 -4.45 0.18 13.09
CA ALA A 175 -4.33 1.62 13.29
C ALA A 175 -4.19 2.38 11.96
N PHE A 176 -3.38 1.88 11.02
CA PHE A 176 -3.27 2.46 9.68
C PHE A 176 -4.58 2.34 8.89
N ALA A 177 -5.28 1.20 8.97
CA ALA A 177 -6.59 1.04 8.32
C ALA A 177 -7.61 2.04 8.86
N HIS A 178 -7.70 2.16 10.18
CA HIS A 178 -8.61 3.09 10.85
C HIS A 178 -8.31 4.55 10.50
N PHE A 179 -7.04 4.93 10.43
CA PHE A 179 -6.63 6.25 9.97
C PHE A 179 -7.12 6.52 8.54
N PHE A 180 -6.81 5.63 7.58
CA PHE A 180 -7.18 5.84 6.18
C PHE A 180 -8.71 5.88 5.97
N ILE A 181 -9.46 4.97 6.61
CA ILE A 181 -10.92 5.01 6.54
C ILE A 181 -11.48 6.24 7.29
N GLY A 182 -10.78 6.72 8.33
CA GLY A 182 -11.06 8.00 8.96
C GLY A 182 -11.01 9.16 7.96
N GLU A 183 -9.96 9.24 7.15
CA GLU A 183 -9.85 10.25 6.08
C GLU A 183 -10.93 10.06 5.00
N ALA A 184 -11.23 8.81 4.61
CA ALA A 184 -12.25 8.54 3.59
C ALA A 184 -13.66 8.99 4.02
N ARG A 185 -13.96 9.00 5.31
CA ARG A 185 -15.23 9.51 5.87
C ARG A 185 -15.35 11.03 5.85
N ARG A 186 -14.29 11.77 5.47
CA ARG A 186 -14.28 13.23 5.43
C ARG A 186 -14.74 13.79 4.07
N ASN A 187 -15.33 12.96 3.21
CA ASN A 187 -16.10 13.40 2.05
C ASN A 187 -17.50 12.77 2.02
N ASN A 188 -18.37 13.39 1.23
CA ASN A 188 -19.75 12.94 1.00
C ASN A 188 -19.94 12.43 -0.44
N HIS A 189 -18.90 11.85 -1.06
CA HIS A 189 -19.07 11.21 -2.36
C HIS A 189 -19.98 9.99 -2.23
N SER A 190 -20.83 9.78 -3.22
CA SER A 190 -21.73 8.64 -3.28
C SER A 190 -21.96 8.25 -4.74
N PHE A 191 -22.27 6.98 -4.97
CA PHE A 191 -22.83 6.53 -6.25
C PHE A 191 -24.16 7.25 -6.53
N ALA A 192 -24.55 7.31 -7.81
CA ALA A 192 -25.78 7.97 -8.21
C ALA A 192 -27.03 7.28 -7.62
N ASN A 193 -26.96 5.96 -7.41
CA ASN A 193 -28.02 5.18 -6.79
C ASN A 193 -27.46 3.89 -6.12
N PRO A 194 -28.24 3.25 -5.22
CA PRO A 194 -27.80 2.05 -4.52
C PRO A 194 -27.52 0.83 -5.40
N GLU A 195 -28.16 0.71 -6.58
CA GLU A 195 -27.93 -0.43 -7.47
C GLU A 195 -26.59 -0.33 -8.18
N GLU A 196 -26.19 0.86 -8.62
CA GLU A 196 -24.84 1.13 -9.14
C GLU A 196 -23.76 0.86 -8.09
N GLU A 197 -23.98 1.33 -6.86
CA GLU A 197 -23.08 1.03 -5.75
C GLU A 197 -22.94 -0.47 -5.57
N LYS A 198 -24.07 -1.16 -5.40
CA LYS A 198 -24.09 -2.60 -5.18
C LYS A 198 -23.38 -3.35 -6.30
N ALA A 199 -23.56 -2.97 -7.56
CA ALA A 199 -22.91 -3.61 -8.70
C ALA A 199 -21.38 -3.38 -8.75
N ALA A 200 -20.90 -2.24 -8.26
CA ALA A 200 -19.48 -1.87 -8.27
C ALA A 200 -18.65 -2.51 -7.13
N LEU A 201 -19.31 -3.01 -6.07
CA LEU A 201 -18.62 -3.56 -4.91
C LEU A 201 -17.75 -4.76 -5.28
N LEU A 202 -16.52 -4.77 -4.75
CA LEU A 202 -15.61 -5.92 -4.85
C LEU A 202 -16.17 -7.18 -4.16
N LEU A 203 -17.17 -7.03 -3.29
CA LEU A 203 -17.94 -8.12 -2.70
C LEU A 203 -18.67 -9.00 -3.72
N ASN A 204 -18.87 -8.53 -4.95
CA ASN A 204 -19.51 -9.31 -6.02
C ASN A 204 -18.55 -10.29 -6.71
N TYR A 205 -17.25 -10.21 -6.44
CA TYR A 205 -16.25 -11.01 -7.13
C TYR A 205 -15.84 -12.24 -6.31
N GLU A 206 -15.73 -13.38 -6.97
CA GLU A 206 -15.19 -14.59 -6.36
C GLU A 206 -13.68 -14.47 -6.17
N LEU A 207 -13.21 -14.85 -4.98
CA LEU A 207 -11.79 -14.99 -4.71
C LEU A 207 -11.27 -16.22 -5.46
N SER A 208 -10.28 -16.00 -6.32
CA SER A 208 -9.63 -17.10 -7.01
C SER A 208 -8.73 -17.89 -6.05
N ASN A 209 -8.59 -19.18 -6.31
CA ASN A 209 -7.54 -20.00 -5.70
C ASN A 209 -6.16 -19.71 -6.31
N ARG A 210 -6.03 -18.68 -7.15
CA ARG A 210 -4.79 -18.23 -7.73
C ARG A 210 -4.00 -17.53 -6.64
N SER A 211 -3.35 -18.34 -5.83
CA SER A 211 -2.26 -17.90 -5.01
C SER A 211 -1.07 -17.65 -5.91
N TYR A 212 -0.82 -16.37 -6.19
CA TYR A 212 0.56 -15.97 -6.42
C TYR A 212 1.38 -16.49 -5.22
N PRO A 213 2.64 -16.90 -5.40
CA PRO A 213 3.39 -17.64 -4.39
C PRO A 213 3.40 -17.04 -2.98
N TYR A 214 3.15 -15.73 -2.86
CA TYR A 214 3.17 -14.96 -1.63
C TYR A 214 1.80 -14.42 -1.17
N PHE A 215 0.70 -14.89 -1.76
CA PHE A 215 -0.65 -14.43 -1.43
C PHE A 215 -1.63 -15.58 -1.23
N GLU A 216 -2.49 -15.46 -0.21
CA GLU A 216 -3.53 -16.44 0.10
C GLU A 216 -4.61 -16.50 -0.97
N SER A 217 -5.05 -15.33 -1.43
CA SER A 217 -6.16 -15.21 -2.38
C SER A 217 -6.10 -13.90 -3.15
N THR A 218 -6.60 -13.93 -4.38
CA THR A 218 -6.66 -12.76 -5.27
C THR A 218 -7.99 -12.71 -6.00
N THR A 219 -8.48 -11.50 -6.27
CA THR A 219 -9.58 -11.25 -7.21
C THR A 219 -8.98 -10.95 -8.58
N VAL A 220 -9.42 -11.67 -9.61
CA VAL A 220 -8.92 -11.52 -10.99
C VAL A 220 -9.99 -10.87 -11.86
N PHE A 221 -9.59 -9.89 -12.67
CA PHE A 221 -10.44 -9.12 -13.57
C PHE A 221 -9.96 -9.31 -15.01
N LYS A 222 -10.90 -9.55 -15.92
CA LYS A 222 -10.58 -9.57 -17.35
C LYS A 222 -10.23 -8.16 -17.80
N LEU A 223 -9.13 -8.00 -18.54
CA LEU A 223 -8.86 -6.72 -19.21
C LEU A 223 -9.95 -6.45 -20.26
N PRO A 224 -10.36 -5.18 -20.44
CA PRO A 224 -11.32 -4.79 -21.47
C PRO A 224 -10.78 -5.01 -22.89
#